data_AF-A0A0C2MQ22-F1
#
_entry.id   AF-A0A0C2MQ22-F1
#
_cell.length_a   1.000
_cell.length_b   1.000
_cell.length_c   1.000
_cell.angle_alpha   90.00
_cell.angle_beta   90.00
_cell.angle_gamma   90.00
#
_symmetry.space_group_name_H-M   'P 1'
#
loop_
_entity.id
_entity.type
_entity.pdbx_description
1 polymer ?
#
loop_
_entity_poly.entity_id
_entity_poly.type
_entity_poly.pdbx_seq_one_letter_code
_entity_poly.pdbx_strand_id
1 'polypeptide(L)'
;MHMKIYSALKESLIQSLLISQTLEKESYKALEELDHEKDQSKSLLSESNDMLTGLNNNYMIFLSFSHEIEEIKYRLKKIEEERYIWLNLINNAKSKVEENILTIAENILKLNNL
;
A
#
# COMPACT_ATOMS: atom_id res chain seq x y z
N MET A 1 18.87 15.15 35.65
CA MET A 1 17.70 15.54 34.83
C MET A 1 17.87 15.15 33.36
N HIS A 2 19.00 15.47 32.72
CA HIS A 2 19.25 15.18 31.30
C HIS A 2 19.18 13.68 30.96
N MET A 3 19.68 12.80 31.84
CA MET A 3 19.64 11.33 31.63
C MET A 3 18.22 10.75 31.47
N LYS A 4 17.21 11.33 32.15
CA LYS A 4 15.80 10.92 31.98
C LYS A 4 15.23 11.40 30.65
N ILE A 5 15.64 12.59 30.19
CA ILE A 5 15.22 13.16 28.90
C ILE A 5 15.81 12.33 27.74
N TYR A 6 17.09 11.97 27.81
CA TYR A 6 17.71 11.08 26.81
C TYR A 6 17.04 9.71 26.75
N SER A 7 16.67 9.11 27.90
CA SER A 7 15.94 7.83 27.92
C SER A 7 14.60 7.95 27.20
N ALA A 8 13.81 8.99 27.52
CA ALA A 8 12.51 9.22 26.90
C ALA A 8 12.60 9.45 25.38
N LEU A 9 13.60 10.23 24.91
CA LEU A 9 13.81 10.45 23.48
C LEU A 9 14.21 9.15 22.75
N LYS A 10 15.07 8.34 23.37
CA LYS A 10 15.46 7.03 22.83
C LYS A 10 14.27 6.07 22.75
N GLU A 11 13.46 5.99 23.80
CA GLU A 11 12.26 5.15 23.84
C GLU A 11 11.25 5.57 22.77
N SER A 12 11.02 6.88 22.60
CA SER A 12 10.16 7.43 21.54
C SER A 12 10.65 7.05 20.14
N LEU A 13 11.96 7.15 19.88
CA LEU A 13 12.53 6.75 18.58
C LEU A 13 12.34 5.25 18.33
N ILE A 14 12.62 4.41 19.33
CA ILE A 14 12.46 2.96 19.21
C ILE A 14 11.01 2.60 18.90
N GLN A 15 10.05 3.21 19.60
CA GLN A 15 8.62 2.98 19.34
C GLN A 15 8.23 3.42 17.92
N SER A 16 8.69 4.60 17.48
CA SER A 16 8.41 5.09 16.12
C SER A 16 8.99 4.17 15.04
N LEU A 17 10.20 3.64 15.25
CA LEU A 17 10.84 2.70 14.33
C LEU A 17 10.07 1.37 14.27
N LEU A 18 9.68 0.83 15.42
CA LEU A 18 8.91 -0.43 15.50
C LEU A 18 7.56 -0.32 14.79
N ILE A 19 6.85 0.80 14.99
CA ILE A 19 5.56 1.06 14.30
C ILE A 19 5.78 1.13 12.80
N SER A 20 6.79 1.90 12.35
CA SER A 20 7.09 2.06 10.91
C SER A 20 7.46 0.73 10.26
N GLN A 21 8.30 -0.09 10.90
CA GLN A 21 8.67 -1.42 10.40
C GLN A 21 7.48 -2.38 10.33
N THR A 22 6.60 -2.34 11.33
CA THR A 22 5.39 -3.18 11.35
C THR A 22 4.45 -2.79 10.22
N LEU A 23 4.19 -1.49 10.06
CA LEU A 23 3.35 -0.95 8.99
C LEU A 23 3.93 -1.26 7.61
N GLU A 24 5.25 -1.11 7.43
CA GLU A 24 5.93 -1.44 6.17
C GLU A 24 5.75 -2.92 5.81
N LYS A 25 5.93 -3.82 6.78
CA LYS A 25 5.74 -5.26 6.58
C LYS A 25 4.30 -5.61 6.19
N GLU A 26 3.32 -5.08 6.91
CA GLU A 26 1.90 -5.32 6.63
C GLU A 26 1.48 -4.75 5.28
N SER A 27 1.97 -3.55 4.95
CA SER A 27 1.69 -2.90 3.67
C SER A 27 2.27 -3.71 2.50
N TYR A 28 3.48 -4.24 2.62
CA TYR A 28 4.05 -5.11 1.57
C TYR A 28 3.27 -6.41 1.38
N LYS A 29 2.78 -7.02 2.47
CA LYS A 29 1.91 -8.19 2.39
C LYS A 29 0.60 -7.89 1.66
N ALA A 30 -0.03 -6.75 1.98
CA ALA A 30 -1.25 -6.31 1.29
C ALA A 30 -0.99 -6.01 -0.19
N LEU A 31 0.15 -5.41 -0.54
CA LEU A 31 0.53 -5.17 -1.93
C LEU A 31 0.75 -6.47 -2.71
N GLU A 32 1.37 -7.48 -2.10
CA GLU A 32 1.55 -8.79 -2.71
C GLU A 32 0.20 -9.49 -2.98
N GLU A 33 -0.74 -9.40 -2.04
CA GLU A 33 -2.11 -9.93 -2.20
C GLU A 33 -2.86 -9.20 -3.34
N LEU A 34 -2.75 -7.87 -3.41
CA LEU A 34 -3.35 -7.06 -4.48
C LEU A 34 -2.71 -7.33 -5.85
N ASP A 35 -1.40 -7.54 -5.91
CA ASP A 35 -0.72 -7.93 -7.15
C ASP A 35 -1.21 -9.30 -7.64
N HIS A 36 -1.44 -10.25 -6.73
CA HIS A 36 -2.01 -11.54 -7.08
C HIS A 36 -3.45 -11.42 -7.60
N GLU A 37 -4.32 -10.65 -6.93
CA GLU A 37 -5.70 -10.41 -7.35
C GLU A 37 -5.76 -9.70 -8.72
N LYS A 38 -4.84 -8.76 -8.95
CA LYS A 38 -4.70 -8.05 -10.22
C LYS A 38 -4.35 -9.01 -11.36
N ASP A 39 -3.41 -9.91 -11.15
CA ASP A 39 -3.00 -10.84 -12.19
C ASP A 39 -4.07 -11.90 -12.47
N GLN A 40 -4.78 -12.38 -11.45
CA GLN A 40 -5.99 -13.20 -11.63
C GLN A 40 -7.06 -12.47 -12.44
N SER A 41 -7.35 -11.20 -12.10
CA SER A 41 -8.33 -10.38 -12.81
C SER A 41 -7.94 -10.13 -14.27
N LYS A 42 -6.65 -9.96 -14.57
CA LYS A 42 -6.17 -9.87 -15.97
C LYS A 42 -6.32 -11.19 -16.72
N SER A 43 -6.07 -12.33 -16.09
CA SER A 43 -6.28 -13.65 -16.72
C SER A 43 -7.75 -13.83 -17.10
N LEU A 44 -8.65 -13.56 -16.14
CA LEU A 44 -10.10 -13.61 -16.38
C LEU A 44 -10.52 -12.63 -17.49
N LEU A 45 -9.97 -11.42 -17.49
CA LEU A 45 -10.26 -10.45 -18.55
C LEU A 45 -9.83 -10.97 -19.93
N SER A 46 -8.65 -11.60 -20.02
CA SER A 46 -8.18 -12.22 -21.27
C SER A 46 -9.12 -13.33 -21.71
N GLU A 47 -9.47 -14.25 -20.81
CA GLU A 47 -10.37 -15.37 -21.10
C GLU A 47 -11.75 -14.90 -21.55
N SER A 48 -12.35 -13.91 -20.86
CA SER A 48 -13.64 -13.33 -21.25
C SER A 48 -13.58 -12.64 -22.61
N ASN A 49 -12.47 -11.94 -22.93
CA ASN A 49 -12.29 -11.34 -24.25
C ASN A 49 -12.16 -12.42 -25.34
N ASP A 50 -11.38 -13.48 -25.10
CA ASP A 50 -11.22 -14.59 -26.05
C ASP A 50 -12.56 -15.27 -26.32
N MET A 51 -13.35 -15.54 -25.27
CA MET A 51 -14.70 -16.09 -25.41
C MET A 51 -15.63 -15.15 -26.20
N LEU A 52 -15.57 -13.84 -25.94
CA LEU A 52 -16.39 -12.86 -26.66
C LEU A 52 -16.03 -12.79 -28.15
N THR A 53 -14.76 -12.92 -28.52
CA THR A 53 -14.34 -12.98 -29.93
C THR A 53 -14.78 -14.26 -30.65
N GLY A 54 -14.93 -15.37 -29.92
CA GLY A 54 -15.42 -16.65 -30.47
C GLY A 54 -16.93 -16.74 -30.67
N LEU A 55 -17.72 -15.81 -30.10
CA LEU A 55 -19.18 -15.86 -30.13
C LEU A 55 -19.76 -15.27 -31.42
N ASN A 56 -19.87 -16.11 -32.44
CA ASN A 56 -20.39 -15.72 -33.75
C ASN A 56 -21.93 -15.86 -33.83
N ASN A 57 -22.69 -15.00 -33.13
CA ASN A 57 -24.16 -14.75 -33.24
C ASN A 57 -25.05 -15.04 -32.01
N ASN A 58 -24.53 -15.22 -30.78
CA ASN A 58 -25.39 -15.33 -29.60
C ASN A 58 -25.44 -14.01 -28.81
N TYR A 59 -26.37 -13.14 -29.17
CA TYR A 59 -26.53 -11.79 -28.60
C TYR A 59 -26.66 -11.77 -27.07
N MET A 60 -27.35 -12.75 -26.47
CA MET A 60 -27.50 -12.82 -25.02
C MET A 60 -26.19 -13.20 -24.31
N ILE A 61 -25.41 -14.12 -24.89
CA ILE A 61 -24.10 -14.49 -24.34
C ILE A 61 -23.10 -13.34 -24.51
N PHE A 62 -23.16 -12.64 -25.63
CA PHE A 62 -22.36 -11.43 -25.87
C PHE A 62 -22.61 -10.34 -24.81
N LEU A 63 -23.87 -10.08 -24.46
CA LEU A 63 -24.21 -9.12 -23.41
C LEU A 63 -23.69 -9.54 -22.03
N SER A 64 -23.74 -10.83 -21.70
CA SER A 64 -23.19 -11.37 -20.43
C SER A 64 -21.69 -11.12 -20.32
N PHE A 65 -20.92 -11.56 -21.33
CA PHE A 65 -19.46 -11.36 -21.31
C PHE A 65 -19.07 -9.88 -21.36
N SER A 66 -19.82 -9.05 -22.08
CA SER A 66 -19.59 -7.60 -22.08
C SER A 66 -19.75 -7.01 -20.69
N HIS A 67 -20.76 -7.46 -19.93
CA HIS A 67 -20.98 -7.04 -18.56
C HIS A 67 -19.86 -7.53 -17.62
N GLU A 68 -19.48 -8.81 -17.73
CA GLU A 68 -18.38 -9.40 -16.95
C GLU A 68 -17.05 -8.67 -17.19
N ILE A 69 -16.74 -8.33 -18.45
CA ILE A 69 -15.55 -7.55 -18.82
C ILE A 69 -15.55 -6.18 -18.13
N GLU A 70 -16.68 -5.47 -18.13
CA GLU A 70 -16.78 -4.17 -17.46
C GLU A 70 -16.64 -4.30 -15.93
N GLU A 71 -17.18 -5.38 -15.34
CA GLU A 71 -17.00 -5.65 -13.91
C GLU A 71 -15.53 -5.94 -13.57
N ILE A 72 -14.83 -6.73 -14.38
CA ILE A 72 -13.41 -7.03 -14.19
C ILE A 72 -12.56 -5.76 -14.34
N LYS A 73 -12.85 -4.91 -15.32
CA LYS A 73 -12.17 -3.60 -15.47
C LYS A 73 -12.40 -2.71 -14.24
N TYR A 74 -13.62 -2.68 -13.71
CA TYR A 74 -13.93 -1.94 -12.50
C TYR A 74 -13.13 -2.46 -11.29
N ARG A 75 -13.06 -3.79 -11.10
CA ARG A 75 -12.25 -4.41 -10.05
C ARG A 75 -10.76 -4.08 -10.19
N LEU A 76 -10.21 -4.17 -11.40
CA LEU A 76 -8.83 -3.80 -11.69
C LEU A 76 -8.52 -2.34 -11.31
N LYS A 77 -9.45 -1.42 -11.60
CA LYS A 77 -9.31 -0.03 -11.20
C LYS A 77 -9.28 0.13 -9.68
N LYS A 78 -10.17 -0.56 -8.96
CA LYS A 78 -10.22 -0.54 -7.49
C LYS A 78 -8.92 -1.08 -6.87
N ILE A 79 -8.37 -2.16 -7.42
CA ILE A 79 -7.10 -2.72 -6.98
C ILE A 79 -5.96 -1.69 -7.12
N GLU A 80 -5.89 -0.95 -8.23
CA GLU A 80 -4.88 0.11 -8.39
C GLU A 80 -5.05 1.25 -7.38
N GLU A 81 -6.29 1.66 -7.10
CA GLU A 81 -6.59 2.66 -6.07
C GLU A 81 -6.13 2.19 -4.68
N GLU A 82 -6.38 0.93 -4.33
CA GLU A 82 -5.94 0.33 -3.07
C GLU A 82 -4.41 0.19 -2.99
N ARG A 83 -3.74 -0.21 -4.08
CA ARG A 83 -2.27 -0.25 -4.16
C ARG A 83 -1.67 1.13 -3.89
N TYR A 84 -2.25 2.18 -4.48
CA TYR A 84 -1.81 3.55 -4.26
C TYR A 84 -1.93 3.98 -2.79
N ILE A 85 -2.99 3.57 -2.09
CA ILE A 85 -3.16 3.83 -0.65
C ILE A 85 -2.04 3.17 0.16
N TRP A 86 -1.77 1.89 -0.08
CA TRP A 86 -0.72 1.16 0.65
C TRP A 86 0.68 1.75 0.41
N LEU A 87 1.00 2.11 -0.83
CA LEU A 87 2.26 2.79 -1.14
C LEU A 87 2.40 4.12 -0.41
N ASN A 88 1.33 4.91 -0.33
CA ASN A 88 1.33 6.16 0.42
C ASN A 88 1.49 5.95 1.92
N LEU A 89 0.91 4.91 2.49
CA LEU A 89 1.08 4.58 3.91
C LEU A 89 2.55 4.27 4.22
N ILE A 90 3.23 3.48 3.38
CA ILE A 90 4.67 3.20 3.52
C ILE A 90 5.49 4.49 3.45
N ASN A 91 5.23 5.33 2.44
CA ASN A 91 5.98 6.58 2.24
C ASN A 91 5.79 7.53 3.43
N ASN A 92 4.55 7.72 3.90
CA ASN A 92 4.24 8.57 5.04
C ASN A 92 4.89 8.05 6.33
N ALA A 93 4.92 6.74 6.53
CA ALA A 93 5.56 6.12 7.69
C ALA A 93 7.08 6.36 7.71
N LYS A 94 7.73 6.31 6.53
CA LYS A 94 9.15 6.63 6.37
C LYS A 94 9.42 8.11 6.67
N SER A 95 8.66 9.01 6.05
CA SER A 95 8.79 10.45 6.32
C SER A 95 8.60 10.80 7.79
N LYS A 96 7.64 10.15 8.47
CA LYS A 96 7.41 10.38 9.91
C LYS A 96 8.58 9.96 10.79
N VAL A 97 9.24 8.85 10.46
CA VAL A 97 10.46 8.43 11.18
C VAL A 97 11.60 9.42 10.95
N GLU A 98 11.78 9.91 9.72
CA GLU A 98 12.80 10.90 9.38
C GLU A 98 12.58 12.21 10.16
N GLU A 99 11.35 12.72 10.21
CA GLU A 99 10.97 13.88 11.02
C GLU A 99 11.29 13.68 12.51
N ASN A 100 10.99 12.49 13.04
CA ASN A 100 11.26 12.15 14.43
C ASN A 100 12.78 12.11 14.71
N ILE A 101 13.58 11.55 13.80
CA ILE A 101 15.05 11.55 13.91
C ILE A 101 15.59 12.99 13.93
N LEU A 102 15.13 13.85 13.02
CA LEU A 102 15.54 15.26 12.95
C LEU A 102 15.19 15.99 14.24
N THR A 103 13.94 15.83 14.72
CA THR A 103 13.47 16.45 15.97
C THR A 103 14.31 16.01 17.16
N ILE A 104 14.67 14.72 17.24
CA ILE A 104 15.52 14.19 18.31
C ILE A 104 16.94 14.76 18.20
N ALA A 105 17.52 14.83 17.00
CA ALA A 105 18.84 15.41 16.80
C ALA A 105 18.89 16.88 17.25
N GLU A 106 17.88 17.68 16.89
CA GLU A 106 17.75 19.06 17.35
C GLU A 106 17.65 19.17 18.87
N ASN A 107 16.87 18.30 19.50
CA ASN A 107 16.72 18.28 20.95
C ASN A 107 18.04 17.93 21.65
N ILE A 108 18.81 16.97 21.11
CA ILE A 108 20.12 16.59 21.64
C ILE A 108 21.10 17.77 21.52
N LEU A 109 21.14 18.47 20.39
CA LEU A 109 21.98 19.65 20.19
C LEU A 109 21.64 20.76 21.19
N LYS A 110 20.34 21.04 21.40
CA LYS A 110 19.89 22.02 22.39
C LYS A 110 20.32 21.66 23.81
N LEU A 111 20.22 20.38 24.19
CA LEU A 111 20.61 19.90 25.52
C LEU A 111 22.13 19.93 25.77
N ASN A 112 22.95 19.81 24.72
CA ASN A 112 24.41 19.87 24.83
C ASN A 112 24.95 21.31 24.88
N ASN A 113 24.16 22.28 24.43
CA ASN A 113 24.50 23.70 24.42
C ASN A 113 23.97 24.46 25.66
N LEU A 114 23.33 23.75 26.60
CA LEU A 114 22.81 24.23 27.88
C LEU A 114 23.60 23.62 29.04
#